data_AF-A0A6J1PFZ3-F1
#
_entry.id   AF-A0A6J1PFZ3-F1
#
_cell.length_a   1.000
_cell.length_b   1.000
_cell.length_c   1.000
_cell.angle_alpha   90.00
_cell.angle_beta   90.00
_cell.angle_gamma   90.00
#
_symmetry.space_group_name_H-M   'P 1'
#
loop_
_entity.id
_entity.type
_entity.pdbx_description
1 polymer ?
#
loop_
_entity_poly.entity_id
_entity_poly.type
_entity_poly.pdbx_seq_one_letter_code
_entity_poly.pdbx_strand_id
1 'polypeptide(L)'
;MNYYVPIHNVETQTYEARCNSISGDRRAVRILSRRYALTATGYKFLEIGINVGPPSYVEIAVGDHRGKELLLSLETWKALYEQRRNIQNFFRNDFKDIHSFINVGPLTVRVCMTVNNIKLIRLESVNVRLMMTESTLHRMFDLDRCIEARFDRLVRILAAVDAKFAQFSDIASTVTDLREASNAIYASDAFNTNQLIDCELAALVF
;
A
#
# COMPACT_ATOMS: atom_id res chain seq x y z
N MET A 1 -15.43 -31.83 44.10
CA MET A 1 -14.47 -31.06 43.28
C MET A 1 -14.33 -31.81 41.95
N ASN A 2 -14.60 -31.29 40.76
CA ASN A 2 -14.69 -29.93 40.23
C ASN A 2 -16.00 -29.73 39.46
N TYR A 3 -16.71 -28.64 39.74
CA TYR A 3 -17.80 -28.15 38.92
C TYR A 3 -17.19 -27.30 37.80
N TYR A 4 -17.33 -27.74 36.56
CA TYR A 4 -17.12 -26.87 35.40
C TYR A 4 -18.49 -26.44 34.91
N VAL A 5 -18.86 -25.20 35.25
CA VAL A 5 -20.02 -24.50 34.70
C VAL A 5 -19.53 -23.74 33.48
N PRO A 6 -20.14 -23.89 32.29
CA PRO A 6 -19.80 -23.07 31.14
C PRO A 6 -20.21 -21.62 31.43
N ILE A 7 -19.24 -20.70 31.37
CA ILE A 7 -19.49 -19.26 31.44
C ILE A 7 -20.14 -18.85 30.11
N HIS A 8 -21.44 -18.54 30.14
CA HIS A 8 -22.04 -17.64 29.17
C HIS A 8 -21.56 -16.21 29.49
N ASN A 9 -20.82 -15.59 28.58
CA ASN A 9 -20.65 -14.14 28.50
C ASN A 9 -20.72 -13.76 27.02
N VAL A 10 -21.88 -13.25 26.58
CA VAL A 10 -22.16 -11.80 26.42
C VAL A 10 -21.57 -11.31 25.09
N GLU A 11 -22.47 -11.21 24.11
CA GLU A 11 -22.48 -10.26 22.99
C GLU A 11 -21.12 -9.81 22.44
N THR A 12 -20.58 -10.58 21.51
CA THR A 12 -19.62 -10.09 20.50
C THR A 12 -20.32 -9.80 19.16
N GLN A 13 -21.54 -9.24 19.23
CA GLN A 13 -22.26 -8.70 18.07
C GLN A 13 -22.16 -7.17 18.06
N THR A 14 -20.97 -6.56 18.06
CA THR A 14 -20.91 -5.07 17.95
C THR A 14 -19.59 -4.44 17.48
N TYR A 15 -18.73 -5.13 16.72
CA TYR A 15 -17.58 -4.45 16.08
C TYR A 15 -17.21 -4.94 14.66
N GLU A 16 -17.87 -5.98 14.13
CA GLU A 16 -17.63 -6.45 12.74
C GLU A 16 -18.73 -6.06 11.74
N ALA A 17 -19.73 -5.25 12.14
CA ALA A 17 -20.92 -5.00 11.32
C ALA A 17 -21.09 -3.56 10.79
N ARG A 18 -20.08 -2.69 10.85
CA ARG A 18 -20.12 -1.36 10.21
C ARG A 18 -18.82 -1.01 9.51
N CYS A 19 -18.50 -1.76 8.45
CA CYS A 19 -17.73 -1.28 7.29
C CYS A 19 -17.88 -2.22 6.07
N ASN A 20 -18.97 -3.00 5.97
CA ASN A 20 -19.18 -3.97 4.88
C ASN A 20 -20.15 -3.47 3.79
N SER A 21 -20.19 -2.16 3.51
CA SER A 21 -21.00 -1.64 2.39
C SER A 21 -20.32 -0.57 1.53
N ILE A 22 -19.00 -0.62 1.36
CA ILE A 22 -18.32 0.04 0.23
C ILE A 22 -17.43 -0.97 -0.51
N SER A 23 -18.08 -1.68 -1.42
CA SER A 23 -17.58 -2.37 -2.62
C SER A 23 -16.27 -3.16 -2.51
N GLY A 24 -16.40 -4.48 -2.69
CA GLY A 24 -15.32 -5.31 -3.21
C GLY A 24 -14.70 -4.71 -4.48
N ASP A 25 -13.40 -4.91 -4.62
CA ASP A 25 -12.59 -4.55 -5.79
C ASP A 25 -12.25 -3.06 -5.98
N ARG A 26 -12.35 -2.22 -4.93
CA ARG A 26 -11.68 -0.91 -4.94
C ARG A 26 -10.22 -1.08 -4.53
N ARG A 27 -9.32 -0.68 -5.44
CA ARG A 27 -7.89 -0.45 -5.15
C ARG A 27 -7.77 0.30 -3.82
N ALA A 28 -6.90 -0.16 -2.93
CA ALA A 28 -6.63 0.53 -1.67
C ALA A 28 -6.33 2.00 -1.97
N VAL A 29 -7.19 2.88 -1.46
CA VAL A 29 -7.08 4.32 -1.69
C VAL A 29 -6.00 4.85 -0.76
N ARG A 30 -4.95 5.44 -1.34
CA ARG A 30 -3.86 6.06 -0.59
C ARG A 30 -3.98 7.57 -0.69
N ILE A 31 -4.21 8.24 0.44
CA ILE A 31 -4.18 9.69 0.50
C ILE A 31 -2.73 10.19 0.53
N LEU A 32 -2.54 11.46 0.19
CA LEU A 32 -1.28 12.19 0.11
C LEU A 32 -0.23 11.45 -0.73
N SER A 33 -0.73 10.68 -1.69
CA SER A 33 0.09 9.72 -2.43
C SER A 33 0.93 10.39 -3.50
N ARG A 34 2.09 9.80 -3.76
CA ARG A 34 2.94 10.16 -4.89
C ARG A 34 3.26 8.93 -5.71
N ARG A 35 2.86 8.98 -6.98
CA ARG A 35 3.15 7.97 -7.99
C ARG A 35 4.32 8.39 -8.87
N TYR A 36 5.27 7.49 -9.04
CA TYR A 36 6.43 7.64 -9.91
C TYR A 36 6.32 6.62 -11.06
N ALA A 37 6.37 7.10 -12.29
CA ALA A 37 6.42 6.22 -13.46
C ALA A 37 7.77 5.50 -13.53
N LEU A 38 7.74 4.16 -13.61
CA LEU A 38 8.93 3.33 -13.76
C LEU A 38 9.22 2.99 -15.23
N THR A 39 8.24 3.18 -16.12
CA THR A 39 8.42 3.09 -17.57
C THR A 39 8.02 4.40 -18.25
N ALA A 40 8.52 4.66 -19.45
CA ALA A 40 8.12 5.83 -20.24
C ALA A 40 6.60 5.89 -20.47
N THR A 41 5.97 4.73 -20.65
CA THR A 41 4.52 4.59 -20.83
C THR A 41 3.73 4.66 -19.53
N GLY A 42 4.38 4.71 -18.35
CA GLY A 42 3.71 4.61 -17.06
C GLY A 42 3.04 3.27 -16.77
N TYR A 43 3.27 2.23 -17.60
CA TYR A 43 2.74 0.87 -17.41
C TYR A 43 3.10 0.32 -16.02
N LYS A 44 4.35 0.54 -15.58
CA LYS A 44 4.80 0.21 -14.21
C LYS A 44 4.97 1.49 -13.41
N PHE A 45 4.68 1.41 -12.13
CA PHE A 45 4.79 2.53 -11.22
C PHE A 45 5.25 2.10 -9.83
N LEU A 46 5.82 3.06 -9.10
CA LEU A 46 6.05 2.99 -7.68
C LEU A 46 5.19 4.08 -7.03
N GLU A 47 4.40 3.73 -6.03
CA GLU A 47 3.52 4.66 -5.33
C GLU A 47 3.81 4.59 -3.83
N ILE A 48 3.82 5.75 -3.17
CA ILE A 48 3.90 5.85 -1.72
C ILE A 48 2.79 6.78 -1.25
N GLY A 49 2.06 6.40 -0.21
CA GLY A 49 0.97 7.21 0.36
C GLY A 49 0.49 6.64 1.68
N ILE A 50 -0.56 7.23 2.24
CA ILE A 50 -1.15 6.79 3.52
C ILE A 50 -2.39 5.96 3.23
N ASN A 51 -2.40 4.72 3.72
CA ASN A 51 -3.59 3.91 3.82
C ASN A 51 -4.32 4.32 5.12
N VAL A 52 -5.56 4.78 4.98
CA VAL A 52 -6.33 5.36 6.08
C VAL A 52 -7.11 4.27 6.80
N GLY A 53 -6.97 4.22 8.12
CA GLY A 53 -7.72 3.31 8.98
C GLY A 53 -7.39 3.55 10.45
N PRO A 54 -7.98 2.79 11.39
CA PRO A 54 -7.56 2.81 12.79
C PRO A 54 -6.58 1.65 13.07
N PRO A 55 -5.24 1.87 13.12
CA PRO A 55 -4.50 3.09 12.81
C PRO A 55 -4.09 3.21 11.32
N SER A 56 -3.83 4.44 10.87
CA SER A 56 -3.37 4.70 9.51
C SER A 56 -1.89 4.34 9.39
N TYR A 57 -1.44 3.99 8.19
CA TYR A 57 -0.04 3.64 7.95
C TYR A 57 0.43 4.05 6.57
N VAL A 58 1.75 4.23 6.43
CA VAL A 58 2.38 4.53 5.14
C VAL A 58 2.58 3.23 4.38
N GLU A 59 2.16 3.22 3.12
CA GLU A 59 2.24 2.07 2.23
C GLU A 59 3.10 2.41 1.02
N ILE A 60 4.02 1.50 0.65
CA ILE A 60 4.82 1.58 -0.57
C ILE A 60 4.33 0.46 -1.49
N ALA A 61 3.93 0.80 -2.71
CA ALA A 61 3.40 -0.15 -3.68
C ALA A 61 4.16 -0.07 -5.00
N VAL A 62 4.67 -1.20 -5.47
CA VAL A 62 5.09 -1.36 -6.86
C VAL A 62 3.92 -1.94 -7.62
N GLY A 63 3.48 -1.30 -8.69
CA GLY A 63 2.30 -1.77 -9.40
C GLY A 63 2.41 -1.70 -10.91
N ASP A 64 1.35 -2.20 -11.56
CA ASP A 64 1.18 -2.07 -12.99
C ASP A 64 -0.24 -1.66 -13.41
N HIS A 65 -0.40 -1.28 -14.67
CA HIS A 65 -1.69 -0.78 -15.15
C HIS A 65 -2.81 -1.82 -15.14
N ARG A 66 -2.50 -3.10 -14.88
CA ARG A 66 -3.50 -4.18 -14.80
C ARG A 66 -4.09 -4.31 -13.39
N GLY A 67 -3.81 -3.34 -12.52
CA GLY A 67 -4.28 -3.32 -11.14
C GLY A 67 -3.48 -4.19 -10.19
N LYS A 68 -2.38 -4.82 -10.65
CA LYS A 68 -1.53 -5.61 -9.76
C LYS A 68 -0.64 -4.68 -8.96
N GLU A 69 -0.67 -4.81 -7.64
CA GLU A 69 0.18 -4.04 -6.72
C GLU A 69 0.86 -4.98 -5.74
N LEU A 70 2.17 -4.85 -5.64
CA LEU A 70 2.99 -5.51 -4.64
C LEU A 70 3.31 -4.50 -3.57
N LEU A 71 2.77 -4.73 -2.37
CA LEU A 71 2.95 -3.89 -1.20
C LEU A 71 4.27 -4.22 -0.52
N LEU A 72 4.98 -3.19 -0.08
CA LEU A 72 6.28 -3.25 0.55
C LEU A 72 6.24 -2.45 1.86
N SER A 73 6.73 -3.04 2.94
CA SER A 73 7.14 -2.26 4.11
C SER A 73 8.41 -1.46 3.77
N LEU A 74 8.69 -0.40 4.54
CA LEU A 74 9.97 0.32 4.40
C LEU A 74 11.16 -0.62 4.62
N GLU A 75 11.05 -1.56 5.54
CA GLU A 75 12.08 -2.58 5.79
C GLU A 75 12.32 -3.44 4.55
N THR A 76 11.25 -3.96 3.93
CA THR A 76 11.37 -4.77 2.71
C THR A 76 11.94 -3.96 1.56
N TRP A 77 11.55 -2.69 1.43
CA TRP A 77 12.11 -1.76 0.44
C TRP A 77 13.62 -1.58 0.62
N LYS A 78 14.08 -1.27 1.85
CA LYS A 78 15.50 -1.06 2.17
C LYS A 78 16.31 -2.33 1.92
N ALA A 79 15.83 -3.47 2.40
CA ALA A 79 16.47 -4.76 2.16
C ALA A 79 16.56 -5.08 0.66
N LEU A 80 15.53 -4.75 -0.14
CA LEU A 80 15.55 -4.94 -1.59
C LEU A 80 16.61 -4.06 -2.25
N TYR A 81 16.70 -2.79 -1.84
CA TYR A 81 17.70 -1.84 -2.33
C TYR A 81 19.13 -2.25 -1.95
N GLU A 82 19.35 -2.81 -0.77
CA GLU A 82 20.65 -3.35 -0.36
C GLU A 82 21.08 -4.52 -1.26
N GLN A 83 20.12 -5.36 -1.67
CA GLN A 83 20.35 -6.47 -2.60
C GLN A 83 20.58 -6.03 -4.06
N ARG A 84 20.51 -4.73 -4.40
CA ARG A 84 20.58 -4.25 -5.80
C ARG A 84 21.79 -4.78 -6.58
N ARG A 85 22.97 -4.85 -5.96
CA ARG A 85 24.19 -5.36 -6.61
C ARG A 85 24.12 -6.87 -6.85
N ASN A 86 23.56 -7.61 -5.89
CA ASN A 86 23.35 -9.04 -6.02
C ASN A 86 22.34 -9.34 -7.13
N ILE A 87 21.25 -8.58 -7.19
CA ILE A 87 20.24 -8.71 -8.26
C ILE A 87 20.82 -8.37 -9.64
N GLN A 88 21.65 -7.33 -9.75
CA GLN A 88 22.35 -6.99 -11.00
C GLN A 88 23.29 -8.10 -11.45
N ASN A 89 24.11 -8.65 -10.54
CA ASN A 89 24.97 -9.79 -10.83
C ASN A 89 24.14 -11.02 -11.22
N PHE A 90 23.01 -11.22 -10.54
CA PHE A 90 22.08 -12.30 -10.80
C PHE A 90 21.46 -12.22 -12.21
N PHE A 91 21.20 -11.01 -12.71
CA PHE A 91 20.70 -10.78 -14.06
C PHE A 91 21.76 -10.98 -15.15
N ARG A 92 23.01 -10.55 -14.89
CA ARG A 92 24.14 -10.64 -15.83
C ARG A 92 24.62 -12.06 -16.06
N ASN A 93 24.62 -12.88 -15.02
CA ASN A 93 25.08 -14.25 -15.11
C ASN A 93 24.06 -15.11 -15.87
N ASP A 94 24.55 -15.94 -16.80
CA ASP A 94 23.76 -16.98 -17.46
C ASP A 94 23.62 -18.20 -16.54
N PHE A 95 23.05 -17.99 -15.35
CA PHE A 95 22.82 -19.07 -14.40
C PHE A 95 22.02 -20.18 -15.09
N LYS A 96 22.66 -21.34 -15.28
CA LYS A 96 22.04 -22.58 -15.77
C LYS A 96 20.99 -23.13 -14.80
N ASP A 97 20.98 -22.62 -13.57
CA ASP A 97 20.07 -23.05 -12.53
C ASP A 97 18.84 -22.16 -12.49
N ILE A 98 17.82 -22.57 -13.24
CA ILE A 98 16.49 -21.93 -13.38
C ILE A 98 15.81 -21.72 -12.01
N HIS A 99 16.33 -22.34 -10.94
CA HIS A 99 15.80 -22.31 -9.58
C HIS A 99 16.44 -21.28 -8.65
N SER A 100 17.43 -20.50 -9.08
CA SER A 100 18.04 -19.50 -8.20
C SER A 100 17.09 -18.33 -7.92
N PHE A 101 17.00 -17.91 -6.65
CA PHE A 101 16.18 -16.78 -6.19
C PHE A 101 16.87 -16.03 -5.05
N ILE A 102 16.50 -14.77 -4.87
CA ILE A 102 16.93 -13.94 -3.73
C ILE A 102 15.70 -13.68 -2.86
N ASN A 103 15.79 -14.00 -1.58
CA ASN A 103 14.77 -13.66 -0.60
C ASN A 103 15.08 -12.31 0.04
N VAL A 104 14.05 -11.48 0.16
CA VAL A 104 14.09 -10.18 0.81
C VAL A 104 12.85 -10.07 1.70
N GLY A 105 12.97 -10.56 2.94
CA GLY A 105 11.81 -10.69 3.83
C GLY A 105 10.68 -11.50 3.17
N PRO A 106 9.46 -10.94 3.03
CA PRO A 106 8.33 -11.61 2.38
C PRO A 106 8.40 -11.62 0.84
N LEU A 107 9.40 -10.97 0.24
CA LEU A 107 9.56 -10.81 -1.20
C LEU A 107 10.55 -11.84 -1.74
N THR A 108 10.18 -12.54 -2.80
CA THR A 108 11.09 -13.38 -3.60
C THR A 108 11.42 -12.66 -4.91
N VAL A 109 12.70 -12.57 -5.24
CA VAL A 109 13.21 -12.02 -6.50
C VAL A 109 13.76 -13.15 -7.35
N ARG A 110 13.25 -13.29 -8.58
CA ARG A 110 13.69 -14.29 -9.57
C ARG A 110 14.05 -13.62 -10.89
N VAL A 111 14.94 -14.25 -11.64
CA VAL A 111 15.16 -13.94 -13.06
C VAL A 111 14.43 -14.99 -13.87
N CYS A 112 13.59 -14.56 -14.79
CA CYS A 112 12.87 -15.45 -15.70
C CYS A 112 13.26 -15.12 -17.13
N MET A 113 13.42 -16.14 -17.96
CA MET A 113 13.58 -15.96 -19.39
C MET A 113 12.21 -16.12 -20.07
N THR A 114 11.87 -15.16 -20.93
CA THR A 114 10.67 -15.26 -21.76
C THR A 114 10.90 -16.17 -22.97
N VAL A 115 9.82 -16.52 -23.67
CA VAL A 115 9.86 -17.31 -24.91
C VAL A 115 10.75 -16.66 -25.99
N ASN A 116 10.91 -15.33 -25.95
CA ASN A 116 11.73 -14.57 -26.90
C ASN A 116 13.16 -14.31 -26.39
N ASN A 117 13.65 -15.11 -25.44
CA ASN A 117 14.98 -14.95 -24.81
C ASN A 117 15.22 -13.60 -24.12
N ILE A 118 14.16 -12.84 -23.79
CA ILE A 118 14.28 -11.63 -22.98
C ILE A 118 14.32 -12.05 -21.51
N LYS A 119 15.39 -11.67 -20.79
CA LYS A 119 15.49 -11.80 -19.34
C LYS A 119 14.61 -10.74 -18.66
N LEU A 120 13.77 -11.18 -17.74
CA LEU A 120 12.91 -10.34 -16.92
C LEU A 120 13.14 -10.65 -15.45
N ILE A 121 12.92 -9.64 -14.62
CA ILE A 121 12.93 -9.77 -13.17
C ILE A 121 11.50 -9.97 -12.71
N ARG A 122 11.29 -10.99 -11.88
CA ARG A 122 10.03 -11.25 -11.22
C ARG A 122 10.16 -10.95 -9.74
N LEU A 123 9.31 -10.04 -9.26
CA LEU A 123 9.08 -9.80 -7.85
C LEU A 123 7.81 -10.57 -7.46
N GLU A 124 7.90 -11.44 -6.47
CA GLU A 124 6.80 -12.29 -6.00
C GLU A 124 6.57 -12.11 -4.49
N SER A 125 5.33 -11.84 -4.11
CA SER A 125 4.82 -12.09 -2.76
C SER A 125 3.79 -13.24 -2.82
N VAL A 126 3.19 -13.59 -1.68
CA VAL A 126 2.24 -14.72 -1.55
C VAL A 126 1.17 -14.71 -2.65
N ASN A 127 0.57 -13.54 -2.93
CA ASN A 127 -0.58 -13.43 -3.83
C ASN A 127 -0.31 -12.62 -5.10
N VAL A 128 0.83 -11.92 -5.18
CA VAL A 128 1.10 -10.98 -6.26
C VAL A 128 2.45 -11.28 -6.90
N ARG A 129 2.47 -11.27 -8.24
CA ARG A 129 3.67 -11.43 -9.04
C ARG A 129 3.76 -10.32 -10.06
N LEU A 130 4.89 -9.61 -10.07
CA LEU A 130 5.19 -8.54 -11.00
C LEU A 130 6.44 -8.85 -11.79
N MET A 131 6.28 -8.88 -13.12
CA MET A 131 7.39 -8.96 -14.07
C MET A 131 7.81 -7.56 -14.49
N MET A 132 9.11 -7.32 -14.60
CA MET A 132 9.67 -6.08 -15.13
C MET A 132 11.04 -6.30 -15.78
N THR A 133 11.51 -5.34 -16.55
CA THR A 133 12.87 -5.34 -17.12
C THR A 133 13.90 -4.91 -16.07
N GLU A 134 15.18 -5.22 -16.31
CA GLU A 134 16.29 -4.70 -15.48
C GLU A 134 16.27 -3.17 -15.41
N SER A 135 16.05 -2.49 -16.53
CA SER A 135 15.98 -1.02 -16.58
C SER A 135 14.83 -0.44 -15.73
N THR A 136 13.69 -1.13 -15.68
CA THR A 136 12.55 -0.72 -14.83
C THR A 136 12.90 -0.88 -13.35
N LEU A 137 13.54 -2.00 -12.98
CA LEU A 137 13.99 -2.22 -11.60
C LEU A 137 15.07 -1.19 -11.20
N HIS A 138 16.01 -0.88 -12.09
CA HIS A 138 17.05 0.11 -11.83
C HIS A 138 16.44 1.49 -11.56
N ARG A 139 15.49 1.92 -12.39
CA ARG A 139 14.74 3.16 -12.18
C ARG A 139 13.96 3.18 -10.86
N MET A 140 13.51 2.02 -10.39
CA MET A 140 12.90 1.89 -9.07
C MET A 140 13.93 2.20 -7.97
N PHE A 141 15.15 1.65 -8.06
CA PHE A 141 16.22 1.92 -7.10
C PHE A 141 16.75 3.36 -7.15
N ASP A 142 16.70 4.04 -8.29
CA ASP A 142 17.05 5.46 -8.38
C ASP A 142 16.15 6.36 -7.51
N LEU A 143 14.96 5.86 -7.12
CA LEU A 143 13.99 6.57 -6.28
C LEU A 143 14.23 6.38 -4.77
N ASP A 144 15.22 5.59 -4.35
CA ASP A 144 15.42 5.20 -2.94
C ASP A 144 15.39 6.39 -1.96
N ARG A 145 16.23 7.41 -2.20
CA ARG A 145 16.26 8.63 -1.37
C ARG A 145 14.94 9.38 -1.36
N CYS A 146 14.23 9.40 -2.48
CA CYS A 146 12.93 10.06 -2.59
C CYS A 146 11.84 9.32 -1.82
N ILE A 147 11.90 7.98 -1.81
CA ILE A 147 10.98 7.13 -1.06
C ILE A 147 11.22 7.26 0.43
N GLU A 148 12.47 7.20 0.89
CA GLU A 148 12.81 7.37 2.30
C GLU A 148 12.37 8.75 2.82
N ALA A 149 12.72 9.83 2.12
CA ALA A 149 12.33 11.19 2.51
C ALA A 149 10.80 11.38 2.53
N ARG A 150 10.08 10.76 1.58
CA ARG A 150 8.61 10.78 1.56
C ARG A 150 8.02 9.98 2.71
N PHE A 151 8.54 8.79 2.98
CA PHE A 151 8.09 7.94 4.07
C PHE A 151 8.19 8.67 5.40
N ASP A 152 9.35 9.24 5.70
CA ASP A 152 9.57 9.99 6.95
C ASP A 152 8.62 11.18 7.09
N ARG A 153 8.33 11.88 5.98
CA ARG A 153 7.37 12.99 5.97
C ARG A 153 5.95 12.52 6.24
N LEU A 154 5.53 11.41 5.63
CA LEU A 154 4.19 10.86 5.81
C LEU A 154 3.98 10.28 7.21
N VAL A 155 4.98 9.61 7.78
CA VAL A 155 4.92 9.09 9.16
C VAL A 155 4.67 10.22 10.17
N ARG A 156 5.32 11.36 10.00
CA ARG A 156 5.17 12.52 10.92
C ARG A 156 3.76 13.10 10.97
N ILE A 157 2.93 12.83 9.97
CA ILE A 157 1.55 13.35 9.89
C ILE A 157 0.49 12.29 10.17
N LEU A 158 0.86 11.03 10.40
CA LEU A 158 -0.10 9.94 10.64
C LEU A 158 -1.06 10.26 11.80
N ALA A 159 -0.54 10.76 12.93
CA ALA A 159 -1.38 11.11 14.07
C ALA A 159 -2.41 12.20 13.74
N ALA A 160 -2.06 13.15 12.87
CA ALA A 160 -3.00 14.18 12.42
C ALA A 160 -4.06 13.60 11.47
N VAL A 161 -3.67 12.67 10.60
CA VAL A 161 -4.60 11.92 9.74
C VAL A 161 -5.57 11.10 10.58
N ASP A 162 -5.08 10.34 11.56
CA ASP A 162 -5.91 9.51 12.44
C ASP A 162 -6.92 10.35 13.24
N ALA A 163 -6.47 11.47 13.82
CA ALA A 163 -7.33 12.38 14.54
C ALA A 163 -8.44 12.97 13.66
N LYS A 164 -8.09 13.38 12.43
CA LYS A 164 -9.05 13.91 11.46
C LYS A 164 -10.01 12.84 10.94
N PHE A 165 -9.49 11.64 10.66
CA PHE A 165 -10.31 10.52 10.24
C PHE A 165 -11.33 10.12 11.30
N ALA A 166 -10.94 10.08 12.58
CA ALA A 166 -11.87 9.84 13.69
C ALA A 166 -12.97 10.91 13.75
N GLN A 167 -12.58 12.20 13.69
CA GLN A 167 -13.53 13.31 13.72
C GLN A 167 -14.53 13.26 12.55
N PHE A 168 -14.06 12.96 11.33
CA PHE A 168 -14.92 12.82 10.16
C PHE A 168 -15.80 11.57 10.23
N SER A 169 -15.30 10.48 10.80
CA SER A 169 -16.09 9.26 11.06
C SER A 169 -17.24 9.53 12.01
N ASP A 170 -17.01 10.30 13.08
CA ASP A 170 -18.05 10.69 14.03
C ASP A 170 -19.16 11.49 13.34
N ILE A 171 -18.78 12.47 12.51
CA ILE A 171 -19.75 13.27 11.72
C ILE A 171 -20.52 12.37 10.75
N ALA A 172 -19.81 11.57 9.95
CA ALA A 172 -20.41 10.66 8.98
C ALA A 172 -21.39 9.68 9.63
N SER A 173 -21.13 9.25 10.88
CA SER A 173 -22.00 8.34 11.62
C SER A 173 -23.37 8.94 11.99
N THR A 174 -23.50 10.26 11.98
CA THR A 174 -24.77 10.97 12.25
C THR A 174 -25.69 11.06 11.03
N VAL A 175 -25.16 10.77 9.84
CA VAL A 175 -25.88 10.87 8.57
C VAL A 175 -26.49 9.52 8.22
N THR A 176 -27.76 9.51 7.82
CA THR A 176 -28.48 8.27 7.46
C THR A 176 -28.08 7.77 6.07
N ASP A 177 -27.84 8.68 5.10
CA ASP A 177 -27.34 8.33 3.77
C ASP A 177 -25.82 8.54 3.69
N LEU A 178 -25.06 7.47 3.51
CA LEU A 178 -23.60 7.51 3.36
C LEU A 178 -23.15 8.36 2.18
N ARG A 179 -23.99 8.57 1.15
CA ARG A 179 -23.67 9.43 0.01
C ARG A 179 -23.62 10.92 0.38
N GLU A 180 -24.22 11.28 1.51
CA GLU A 180 -24.22 12.64 2.04
C GLU A 180 -23.14 12.86 3.11
N ALA A 181 -22.39 11.82 3.49
CA ALA A 181 -21.36 11.90 4.53
C ALA A 181 -20.30 12.97 4.21
N SER A 182 -19.78 12.99 2.99
CA SER A 182 -18.83 14.02 2.54
C SER A 182 -19.43 15.42 2.58
N ASN A 183 -20.70 15.60 2.19
CA ASN A 183 -21.40 16.89 2.29
C ASN A 183 -21.54 17.37 3.73
N ALA A 184 -21.89 16.47 4.66
CA ALA A 184 -21.96 16.78 6.08
C ALA A 184 -20.59 17.18 6.65
N ILE A 185 -19.52 16.50 6.21
CA ILE A 185 -18.15 16.86 6.56
C ILE A 185 -17.81 18.26 6.02
N TYR A 186 -18.06 18.54 4.73
CA TYR A 186 -17.79 19.86 4.12
C TYR A 186 -18.55 21.00 4.78
N ALA A 187 -19.76 20.75 5.28
CA ALA A 187 -20.58 21.74 5.98
C ALA A 187 -20.22 21.91 7.46
N SER A 188 -19.37 21.04 8.02
CA SER A 188 -19.00 21.08 9.43
C SER A 188 -17.84 22.03 9.72
N ASP A 189 -17.81 22.60 10.93
CA ASP A 189 -16.67 23.40 11.42
C ASP A 189 -15.38 22.57 11.58
N ALA A 190 -15.48 21.24 11.53
CA ALA A 190 -14.33 20.35 11.56
C ALA A 190 -13.51 20.37 10.26
N PHE A 191 -14.12 20.74 9.13
CA PHE A 191 -13.47 20.75 7.83
C PHE A 191 -12.78 22.09 7.56
N ASN A 192 -11.48 22.04 7.25
CA ASN A 192 -10.72 23.21 6.86
C ASN A 192 -10.28 23.11 5.40
N THR A 193 -10.82 23.97 4.53
CA THR A 193 -10.52 24.03 3.10
C THR A 193 -9.03 24.28 2.79
N ASN A 194 -8.27 24.84 3.73
CA ASN A 194 -6.85 25.10 3.58
C ASN A 194 -5.97 23.92 4.06
N GLN A 195 -6.56 22.85 4.59
CA GLN A 195 -5.86 21.65 5.04
C GLN A 195 -5.97 20.53 4.01
N LEU A 196 -4.84 20.14 3.44
CA LEU A 196 -4.80 19.09 2.43
C LEU A 196 -5.29 17.74 2.97
N ILE A 197 -5.04 17.43 4.26
CA ILE A 197 -5.53 16.21 4.92
C ILE A 197 -7.06 16.15 4.87
N ASP A 198 -7.72 17.24 5.26
CA ASP A 198 -9.17 17.35 5.28
C ASP A 198 -9.74 17.14 3.87
N CYS A 199 -9.17 17.83 2.87
CA CYS A 199 -9.59 17.70 1.47
C CYS A 199 -9.44 16.26 0.94
N GLU A 200 -8.32 15.60 1.20
CA GLU A 200 -8.10 14.24 0.70
C GLU A 200 -8.94 13.20 1.43
N LEU A 201 -9.14 13.32 2.75
CA LEU A 201 -10.02 12.43 3.51
C LEU A 201 -11.47 12.54 3.03
N ALA A 202 -12.00 13.76 2.94
CA ALA A 202 -13.39 13.98 2.53
C ALA A 202 -13.68 13.59 1.07
N ALA A 203 -12.67 13.59 0.19
CA ALA A 203 -12.85 13.26 -1.22
C ALA A 203 -12.61 11.78 -1.56
N LEU A 204 -11.73 11.11 -0.82
CA LEU A 204 -11.24 9.77 -1.18
C LEU A 204 -11.68 8.68 -0.20
N VAL A 205 -12.09 9.03 1.02
CA VAL A 205 -12.45 8.07 2.08
C VAL A 205 -13.95 8.09 2.38
N PHE A 206 -14.57 9.26 2.44
CA PHE A 206 -16.01 9.46 2.68
C PHE A 206 -16.76 9.85 1.40
#